data_AF-A0A3S5FBV8-F1
#
_entry.id   AF-A0A3S5FBV8-F1
#
_cell.length_a   1.000
_cell.length_b   1.000
_cell.length_c   1.000
_cell.angle_alpha   90.00
_cell.angle_beta   90.00
_cell.angle_gamma   90.00
#
_symmetry.space_group_name_H-M   'P 1'
#
loop_
_entity.id
_entity.type
_entity.pdbx_description
1 polymer ?
#
loop_
_entity_poly.entity_id
_entity_poly.type
_entity_poly.pdbx_seq_one_letter_code
_entity_poly.pdbx_strand_id
1 'polypeptide(L)'
;MDAGLCSLCGEESFGTGSNHIREKDGLWALLAWLSILSVRRSHDLKTAEVEVLMREHWSRFGRHFFTRYDFEDCESTHGNEIMRRLDALLADPKTVGRSYSIDGIDYSISKIDNYTYTDPVDKTVSKNQHKILQY
;
A
#
# COMPACT_ATOMS: atom_id res chain seq x y z
N MET A 1 -5.84 -14.05 10.48
CA MET A 1 -6.93 -14.74 9.74
C MET A 1 -7.72 -15.71 10.63
N ASP A 2 -7.15 -16.22 11.72
CA ASP A 2 -7.83 -17.18 12.62
C ASP A 2 -9.08 -16.65 13.30
N ALA A 3 -9.14 -15.35 13.58
CA ALA A 3 -10.34 -14.70 14.10
C ALA A 3 -11.47 -14.56 13.06
N GLY A 4 -11.28 -15.04 11.83
CA GLY A 4 -12.30 -14.95 10.77
C GLY A 4 -12.55 -13.54 10.22
N LEU A 5 -11.74 -12.55 10.60
CA LEU A 5 -11.93 -11.14 10.25
C LEU A 5 -11.35 -10.74 8.88
N CYS A 6 -10.67 -11.65 8.19
CA CYS A 6 -10.02 -11.40 6.90
C CYS A 6 -10.05 -12.66 6.04
N SER A 7 -10.47 -12.52 4.79
CA SER A 7 -10.52 -13.62 3.80
C SER A 7 -9.52 -13.46 2.66
N LEU A 8 -9.09 -12.23 2.37
CA LEU A 8 -8.11 -11.89 1.34
C LEU A 8 -7.15 -10.86 1.92
N CYS A 9 -5.85 -11.06 1.74
CA CYS A 9 -4.80 -10.16 2.21
C CYS A 9 -3.69 -10.03 1.16
N GLY A 10 -2.97 -8.91 1.21
CA GLY A 10 -1.81 -8.68 0.36
C GLY A 10 -0.90 -7.61 0.93
N GLU A 11 0.34 -7.63 0.47
CA GLU A 11 1.39 -6.69 0.80
C GLU A 11 2.08 -6.24 -0.49
N GLU A 12 2.64 -5.03 -0.48
CA GLU A 12 3.35 -4.43 -1.60
C GLU A 12 4.63 -5.22 -1.99
N SER A 13 5.12 -6.05 -1.07
CA SER A 13 6.24 -6.98 -1.25
C SER A 13 5.92 -8.20 -2.14
N PHE A 14 5.00 -8.04 -3.10
CA PHE A 14 4.53 -9.09 -4.03
C PHE A 14 3.91 -10.31 -3.34
N GLY A 15 3.42 -10.14 -2.12
CA GLY A 15 2.74 -11.17 -1.35
C GLY A 15 1.23 -11.05 -1.46
N THR A 16 0.53 -12.10 -1.88
CA THR A 16 -0.94 -12.16 -1.83
C THR A 16 -1.38 -13.52 -1.29
N GLY A 17 -2.48 -13.55 -0.54
CA GLY A 17 -3.00 -14.77 0.04
C GLY A 17 -4.45 -14.65 0.47
N SER A 18 -5.01 -15.77 0.93
CA SER A 18 -6.35 -15.84 1.52
C SER A 18 -6.34 -16.77 2.73
N ASN A 19 -7.48 -16.92 3.39
CA ASN A 19 -7.62 -17.74 4.59
C ASN A 19 -7.52 -19.26 4.37
N HIS A 20 -7.24 -19.73 3.14
CA HIS A 20 -7.02 -21.13 2.81
C HIS A 20 -5.78 -21.72 3.50
N ILE A 21 -4.71 -20.92 3.66
CA ILE A 21 -3.54 -21.24 4.48
C ILE A 21 -3.19 -20.04 5.39
N ARG A 22 -2.07 -20.12 6.11
CA ARG A 22 -1.58 -19.07 7.02
C ARG A 22 -0.29 -18.42 6.54
N GLU A 23 -0.09 -18.44 5.23
CA GLU A 23 1.06 -17.86 4.55
C GLU A 23 0.63 -17.19 3.25
N LYS A 24 1.51 -16.36 2.69
CA LYS A 24 1.37 -15.87 1.31
C LYS A 24 1.55 -17.05 0.35
N ASP A 25 0.80 -17.08 -0.73
CA ASP A 25 0.89 -18.15 -1.73
C ASP A 25 0.87 -17.57 -3.15
N GLY A 26 2.05 -17.58 -3.78
CA GLY A 26 2.21 -17.09 -5.15
C GLY A 26 1.53 -17.96 -6.20
N LEU A 27 1.47 -19.28 -6.01
CA LEU A 27 0.79 -20.18 -6.94
C LEU A 27 -0.73 -19.99 -6.84
N TRP A 28 -1.24 -19.85 -5.62
CA TRP A 28 -2.63 -19.48 -5.40
C TRP A 28 -2.98 -18.14 -6.06
N ALA A 29 -2.13 -17.11 -5.93
CA ALA A 29 -2.36 -15.82 -6.56
C ALA A 29 -2.37 -15.91 -8.09
N LEU A 30 -1.47 -16.71 -8.69
CA LEU A 30 -1.47 -17.01 -10.12
C LEU A 30 -2.77 -17.69 -10.55
N LEU A 31 -3.21 -18.73 -9.83
CA LEU A 31 -4.44 -19.46 -10.13
C LEU A 31 -5.69 -18.59 -9.96
N ALA A 32 -5.70 -17.67 -8.99
CA ALA A 32 -6.75 -16.68 -8.82
C ALA A 32 -6.85 -15.75 -10.04
N TRP A 33 -5.71 -15.25 -10.54
CA TRP A 33 -5.66 -14.47 -11.78
C TRP A 33 -6.14 -15.26 -13.00
N LEU A 34 -5.66 -16.51 -13.17
CA LEU A 34 -6.10 -17.38 -14.26
C LEU A 34 -7.60 -17.67 -14.18
N SER A 35 -8.16 -17.78 -12.97
CA SER A 35 -9.60 -17.95 -12.75
C SER A 35 -10.39 -16.71 -13.17
N ILE A 36 -9.90 -15.51 -12.83
CA ILE A 36 -10.51 -14.25 -13.29
C ILE A 36 -10.49 -14.19 -14.82
N LEU A 37 -9.33 -14.43 -15.44
CA LEU A 37 -9.17 -14.37 -16.89
C LEU A 37 -10.01 -15.43 -17.62
N SER A 38 -10.15 -16.63 -17.07
CA SER A 38 -10.95 -17.70 -17.67
C SER A 38 -12.44 -17.36 -17.70
N VAL A 39 -12.97 -16.77 -16.62
CA VAL A 39 -14.35 -16.27 -16.56
C VAL A 39 -14.54 -15.14 -17.57
N ARG A 40 -13.62 -14.18 -17.67
CA ARG A 40 -13.73 -13.11 -18.66
C ARG A 40 -13.73 -13.65 -20.09
N ARG A 41 -12.87 -14.64 -20.36
CA ARG A 41 -12.76 -15.28 -21.68
C ARG A 41 -14.06 -15.98 -22.09
N SER A 42 -14.80 -16.59 -21.15
CA SER A 42 -16.07 -17.25 -21.47
C SER A 42 -17.17 -16.26 -21.87
N HIS A 43 -17.04 -14.98 -21.46
CA HIS A 43 -17.91 -13.89 -21.89
C HIS A 43 -17.44 -13.23 -23.19
N ASP A 44 -16.17 -12.79 -23.26
CA ASP A 44 -15.55 -12.22 -24.46
C ASP A 44 -14.03 -12.33 -24.36
N LEU A 45 -13.42 -12.96 -25.37
CA LEU A 45 -11.98 -13.14 -25.50
C LEU A 45 -11.20 -11.80 -25.44
N LYS A 46 -11.77 -10.70 -25.96
CA LYS A 46 -11.11 -9.38 -25.96
C LYS A 46 -10.98 -8.79 -24.56
N THR A 47 -11.79 -9.24 -23.61
CA THR A 47 -11.77 -8.75 -22.22
C THR A 47 -10.87 -9.58 -21.31
N ALA A 48 -10.29 -10.68 -21.83
CA ALA A 48 -9.46 -11.62 -21.10
C ALA A 48 -7.95 -11.29 -21.20
N GLU A 49 -7.61 -10.01 -21.31
CA GLU A 49 -6.24 -9.50 -21.27
C GLU A 49 -6.01 -8.73 -19.96
N VAL A 50 -4.84 -8.93 -19.34
CA VAL A 50 -4.50 -8.29 -18.07
C VAL A 50 -4.52 -6.77 -18.18
N GLU A 51 -3.97 -6.21 -19.27
CA GLU A 51 -3.96 -4.75 -19.48
C GLU A 51 -5.39 -4.18 -19.58
N VAL A 52 -6.26 -4.81 -20.36
CA VAL A 52 -7.66 -4.38 -20.52
C VAL A 52 -8.37 -4.41 -19.17
N LEU A 53 -8.23 -5.52 -18.43
CA LEU A 53 -8.83 -5.66 -17.10
C LEU A 53 -8.33 -4.57 -16.13
N MET A 54 -7.02 -4.31 -16.11
CA MET A 54 -6.44 -3.28 -15.24
C MET A 54 -6.91 -1.87 -15.64
N ARG A 55 -7.01 -1.55 -16.93
CA ARG A 55 -7.54 -0.26 -17.40
C ARG A 55 -9.00 -0.08 -17.05
N GLU A 56 -9.82 -1.13 -17.16
CA GLU A 56 -11.21 -1.11 -16.70
C GLU A 56 -11.30 -0.89 -15.18
N HIS A 57 -10.46 -1.60 -14.41
CA HIS A 57 -10.40 -1.45 -12.95
C HIS A 57 -10.02 0.00 -12.57
N TRP A 58 -9.00 0.56 -13.21
CA TRP A 58 -8.60 1.96 -13.00
C TRP A 58 -9.67 2.95 -13.45
N SER A 59 -10.36 2.69 -14.56
CA SER A 59 -11.47 3.54 -15.01
C SER A 59 -12.63 3.53 -14.02
N ARG A 60 -12.84 2.42 -13.30
CA ARG A 60 -13.95 2.27 -12.35
C ARG A 60 -13.63 2.80 -10.96
N PHE A 61 -12.42 2.56 -10.47
CA PHE A 61 -12.03 2.84 -9.07
C PHE A 61 -10.98 3.95 -8.93
N GLY A 62 -10.46 4.47 -10.05
CA GLY A 62 -9.29 5.34 -10.05
C GLY A 62 -7.98 4.55 -10.08
N ARG A 63 -6.87 5.25 -10.34
CA ARG A 63 -5.53 4.66 -10.35
C ARG A 63 -4.70 5.19 -9.19
N HIS A 64 -4.32 4.30 -8.30
CA HIS A 64 -3.31 4.57 -7.27
C HIS A 64 -1.92 4.37 -7.88
N PHE A 65 -1.19 5.47 -8.10
CA PHE A 65 0.20 5.40 -8.53
C PHE A 65 1.07 5.01 -7.33
N PHE A 66 1.93 4.00 -7.51
CA PHE A 66 2.78 3.47 -6.45
C PHE A 66 4.19 3.25 -6.99
N THR A 67 5.19 3.59 -6.17
CA THR A 67 6.61 3.35 -6.40
C THR A 67 7.32 3.25 -5.06
N ARG A 68 8.41 2.49 -5.01
CA ARG A 68 9.23 2.29 -3.80
C ARG A 68 10.67 2.68 -4.11
N TYR A 69 11.26 3.48 -3.22
CA TYR A 69 12.64 3.93 -3.31
C TYR A 69 13.41 3.31 -2.13
N ASP A 70 14.27 2.35 -2.43
CA ASP A 70 15.09 1.66 -1.44
C ASP A 70 16.49 2.33 -1.42
N PHE A 71 16.84 2.94 -0.29
CA PHE A 71 18.17 3.55 -0.07
C PHE A 71 19.06 2.57 0.69
N GLU A 72 19.84 1.80 -0.06
CA GLU A 72 20.69 0.72 0.47
C GLU A 72 22.11 1.23 0.81
N ASP A 73 22.84 0.44 1.60
CA ASP A 73 24.24 0.69 2.00
C ASP A 73 24.52 2.10 2.59
N CYS A 74 23.50 2.68 3.23
CA CYS A 74 23.60 3.98 3.88
C CYS A 74 24.22 3.87 5.29
N GLU A 75 25.04 4.84 5.68
CA GLU A 75 25.52 4.94 7.06
C GLU A 75 24.34 5.17 8.04
N SER A 76 24.33 4.43 9.14
CA SER A 76 23.26 4.49 10.14
C SER A 76 23.11 5.88 10.76
N THR A 77 24.20 6.65 10.84
CA THR A 77 24.22 8.05 11.29
C THR A 77 23.30 8.92 10.42
N HIS A 78 23.40 8.81 9.10
CA HIS A 78 22.56 9.55 8.16
C HIS A 78 21.10 9.07 8.18
N GLY A 79 20.88 7.75 8.25
CA GLY A 79 19.53 7.19 8.39
C GLY A 79 18.81 7.70 9.63
N ASN A 80 19.50 7.71 10.78
CA ASN A 80 18.97 8.25 12.03
C ASN A 80 18.64 9.75 11.94
N GLU A 81 19.49 10.53 11.26
CA GLU A 81 19.24 11.96 11.06
C GLU A 81 18.01 12.21 10.18
N ILE A 82 17.79 11.42 9.13
CA ILE A 82 16.58 11.50 8.31
C ILE A 82 15.34 11.23 9.15
N MET A 83 15.35 10.15 9.94
CA MET A 83 14.21 9.80 10.80
C MET A 83 13.93 10.88 11.85
N ARG A 84 14.97 11.47 12.46
CA ARG A 84 14.84 12.58 13.41
C ARG A 84 14.21 13.82 12.76
N ARG A 85 14.57 14.13 11.51
CA ARG A 85 13.98 15.25 10.76
C ARG A 85 12.51 14.98 10.41
N LEU A 86 12.17 13.75 10.05
CA LEU A 86 10.77 13.35 9.84
C LEU A 86 9.97 13.48 11.13
N ASP A 87 10.51 13.05 12.28
CA ASP A 87 9.85 13.23 13.57
C ASP A 87 9.61 14.70 13.91
N ALA A 88 10.59 15.57 13.67
CA ALA A 88 10.42 17.02 13.83
C ALA A 88 9.36 17.60 12.90
N LEU A 89 9.30 17.12 11.64
CA LEU A 89 8.27 17.53 10.68
C LEU A 89 6.87 17.10 11.14
N LEU A 90 6.74 15.88 11.67
CA LEU A 90 5.47 15.37 12.19
C LEU A 90 5.02 16.11 13.46
N ALA A 91 5.95 16.60 14.28
CA ALA A 91 5.66 17.35 15.49
C ALA A 91 5.33 18.84 15.23
N ASP A 92 5.67 19.38 14.06
CA ASP A 92 5.37 20.77 13.69
C ASP A 92 3.89 20.93 13.30
N PRO A 93 3.07 21.65 14.09
CA PRO A 93 1.65 21.84 13.77
C PRO A 93 1.43 22.64 12.48
N LYS A 94 2.46 23.32 11.95
CA LYS A 94 2.41 24.06 10.68
C LYS A 94 2.65 23.16 9.47
N THR A 95 2.92 21.88 9.66
CA THR A 95 3.14 20.93 8.56
C THR A 95 1.83 20.65 7.80
N VAL A 96 0.72 20.45 8.51
CA VAL A 96 -0.59 20.33 7.86
C VAL A 96 -0.98 21.67 7.25
N GLY A 97 -1.43 21.65 5.99
CA GLY A 97 -1.70 22.83 5.18
C GLY A 97 -0.50 23.38 4.44
N ARG A 98 0.73 22.91 4.72
CA ARG A 98 1.91 23.27 3.92
C ARG A 98 1.72 22.74 2.50
N SER A 99 1.97 23.60 1.51
CA SER A 99 1.80 23.29 0.10
C SER A 99 3.14 23.23 -0.63
N TYR A 100 3.24 22.33 -1.61
CA TYR A 100 4.39 22.19 -2.51
C TYR A 100 3.89 22.20 -3.95
N SER A 101 4.48 23.05 -4.80
CA SER A 101 4.11 23.16 -6.21
C SER A 101 5.17 22.50 -7.08
N ILE A 102 4.79 21.51 -7.88
CA ILE A 102 5.66 20.82 -8.84
C ILE A 102 4.92 20.75 -10.17
N ASP A 103 5.56 21.21 -11.25
CA ASP A 103 5.00 21.21 -12.61
C ASP A 103 3.59 21.82 -12.71
N GLY A 104 3.32 22.85 -11.91
CA GLY A 104 2.03 23.55 -11.87
C GLY A 104 0.92 22.80 -11.10
N ILE A 105 1.25 21.71 -10.41
CA ILE A 105 0.35 20.98 -9.52
C ILE A 105 0.71 21.29 -8.07
N ASP A 106 -0.28 21.73 -7.30
CA ASP A 106 -0.15 22.01 -5.87
C ASP A 106 -0.52 20.80 -5.02
N TYR A 107 0.40 20.39 -4.15
CA TYR A 107 0.23 19.30 -3.20
C TYR A 107 0.20 19.88 -1.79
N SER A 108 -0.97 19.86 -1.15
CA SER A 108 -1.18 20.41 0.20
C SER A 108 -1.24 19.29 1.21
N ILE A 109 -0.36 19.28 2.21
CA ILE A 109 -0.38 18.22 3.23
C ILE A 109 -1.71 18.27 4.00
N SER A 110 -2.55 17.25 3.83
CA SER A 110 -3.86 17.11 4.45
C SER A 110 -3.77 16.40 5.80
N LYS A 111 -2.83 15.47 5.96
CA LYS A 111 -2.63 14.70 7.20
C LYS A 111 -1.17 14.28 7.37
N ILE A 112 -0.73 14.25 8.62
CA ILE A 112 0.52 13.63 9.05
C ILE A 112 0.24 12.62 10.15
N ASP A 113 0.98 11.51 10.17
CA ASP A 113 0.80 10.45 11.17
C ASP A 113 2.09 9.66 11.41
N ASN A 114 2.29 9.22 12.66
CA ASN A 114 3.27 8.20 13.01
C ASN A 114 2.51 6.91 13.33
N TYR A 115 2.33 6.11 12.30
CA TYR A 115 1.36 5.02 12.29
C TYR A 115 1.55 4.05 13.45
N THR A 116 0.43 3.82 14.14
CA THR A 116 0.32 2.87 15.24
C THR A 116 -0.86 1.96 14.95
N TYR A 117 -0.66 0.65 15.12
CA TYR A 117 -1.68 -0.36 14.95
C TYR A 117 -2.00 -1.02 16.28
N THR A 118 -3.28 -1.21 16.57
CA THR A 118 -3.75 -2.00 17.73
C THR A 118 -4.48 -3.21 17.18
N ASP A 119 -3.97 -4.40 17.50
CA ASP A 119 -4.56 -5.64 17.01
C ASP A 119 -5.97 -5.84 17.58
N PRO A 120 -7.00 -6.08 16.75
CA PRO A 120 -8.37 -6.19 17.22
C PRO A 120 -8.63 -7.51 17.97
N VAL A 121 -7.76 -8.51 17.87
CA VAL A 121 -7.90 -9.83 18.49
C VAL A 121 -7.20 -9.85 19.85
N ASP A 122 -5.89 -9.62 19.88
CA ASP A 122 -5.07 -9.75 21.10
C ASP A 122 -4.81 -8.43 21.82
N LYS A 123 -5.21 -7.30 21.23
CA LYS A 123 -5.07 -5.93 21.75
C LYS A 123 -3.62 -5.44 21.91
N THR A 124 -2.65 -6.14 21.32
CA THR A 124 -1.27 -5.66 21.27
C THR A 124 -1.16 -4.38 20.45
N VAL A 125 -0.21 -3.52 20.82
CA VAL A 125 -0.02 -2.21 20.19
C VAL A 125 1.37 -2.11 19.57
N SER A 126 1.41 -1.97 18.25
CA SER A 126 2.62 -1.78 17.46
C SER A 126 2.76 -0.31 17.09
N LYS A 127 3.69 0.40 17.73
CA LYS A 127 3.98 1.82 17.51
C LYS A 127 5.13 2.01 16.51
N ASN A 128 5.28 3.24 16.01
CA ASN A 128 6.42 3.66 15.17
C ASN A 128 6.60 2.83 13.90
N GLN A 129 5.51 2.40 13.28
CA GLN A 129 5.58 1.52 12.12
C GLN A 129 5.90 2.28 10.83
N HIS A 130 5.28 3.45 10.61
CA HIS A 130 5.49 4.26 9.40
C HIS A 130 5.28 5.75 9.70
N LYS A 131 6.09 6.62 9.08
CA LYS A 131 5.85 8.07 9.03
C LYS A 131 5.05 8.37 7.76
N ILE A 132 3.82 8.86 7.91
CA ILE A 132 2.87 9.05 6.81
C ILE A 132 2.65 10.54 6.60
N LEU A 133 2.77 10.99 5.34
CA LEU A 133 2.32 12.28 4.87
C LEU A 133 1.26 12.05 3.78
N GLN A 134 0.09 12.63 3.95
CA GLN A 134 -1.00 12.62 2.97
C GLN A 134 -1.15 14.02 2.41
N TYR A 135 -1.35 14.11 1.10
CA TYR A 135 -1.55 15.36 0.35
C TYR A 135 -2.98 15.47 -0.18
#